data_AF-A0A2W1BGL2-F1
#
_entry.id   AF-A0A2W1BGL2-F1
#
_cell.length_a   1.000
_cell.length_b   1.000
_cell.length_c   1.000
_cell.angle_alpha   90.00
_cell.angle_beta   90.00
_cell.angle_gamma   90.00
#
_symmetry.space_group_name_H-M   'P 1'
#
loop_
_entity.id
_entity.type
_entity.pdbx_description
1 polymer ?
#
loop_
_entity_poly.entity_id
_entity_poly.type
_entity_poly.pdbx_seq_one_letter_code
_entity_poly.pdbx_strand_id
1 'polypeptide(L)'
;MEKVNIKFHDNDTVTYQHNKILRFVPEMSVDKNQKLVVPNIPLLTVTSFSPNLASWVFNLLVSGLAITYRDRAKPFVHVTAEELVFGYNDPLVTLAHYFYPKGKRPNSQMGLLLARNGTLDEVSTMYTGQNQMDRFGYMDKINGLDHLPHWKDRPCNDIRASEGSFFPPRSLTKSDIVHVYDKDLCRILPLQYREDVYKDGIKAGLYTPPPSTFESADVNPDNKCYYPGEKCPPRGLQNISPCQYNAPVYLSFPHFYDADPSLLLPFEGLKPNKKKHETYFMIQPKIGVPLEGFVRVQLNLKVDRAPNIPINNINNFPDTIFPVMWIEEGIHELSTPIWRWIYLATTVGPVAAPAITYSMILTGFLILAIVFIKTYKSLVIGQHAIEIVELGRPIRRSSTLIISGAHKIMSNRESSYIPLNQCGDKVQELSYVRTDCSLEFKNCLKTDFVKSTFSDVERESLIRADNSFILSEHRFNQE
;
A
#
# COMPACT_ATOMS: atom_id res chain seq x y z
N MET A 1 -3.60 3.56 -8.55
CA MET A 1 -2.16 3.67 -8.84
C MET A 1 -1.66 2.31 -9.23
N GLU A 2 -0.92 2.21 -10.34
CA GLU A 2 -0.45 0.95 -10.90
C GLU A 2 1.02 1.10 -11.32
N LYS A 3 1.81 0.03 -11.19
CA LYS A 3 3.19 -0.02 -11.71
C LYS A 3 3.14 -0.61 -13.12
N VAL A 4 3.67 0.13 -14.10
CA VAL A 4 3.69 -0.24 -15.52
C VAL A 4 5.13 -0.28 -16.03
N ASN A 5 5.35 -0.85 -17.22
CA ASN A 5 6.68 -0.98 -17.83
C ASN A 5 7.71 -1.67 -16.91
N ILE A 6 7.26 -2.72 -16.22
CA ILE A 6 8.04 -3.42 -15.20
C ILE A 6 9.14 -4.26 -15.86
N LYS A 7 10.37 -4.11 -15.40
CA LYS A 7 11.53 -4.91 -15.82
C LYS A 7 12.36 -5.31 -14.61
N PHE A 8 12.53 -6.60 -14.40
CA PHE A 8 13.45 -7.16 -13.40
C PHE A 8 14.86 -7.25 -13.96
N HIS A 9 15.84 -7.13 -13.07
CA HIS A 9 17.27 -7.19 -13.39
C HIS A 9 17.98 -8.17 -12.47
N ASP A 10 19.12 -8.70 -12.92
CA ASP A 10 19.91 -9.69 -12.19
C ASP A 10 20.64 -9.12 -10.95
N ASN A 11 20.59 -7.80 -10.74
CA ASN A 11 21.22 -7.10 -9.61
C ASN A 11 20.24 -6.84 -8.44
N ASP A 12 19.23 -7.68 -8.26
CA ASP A 12 18.17 -7.55 -7.24
C ASP A 12 17.35 -6.26 -7.32
N THR A 13 17.22 -5.70 -8.52
CA THR A 13 16.41 -4.49 -8.72
C THR A 13 15.28 -4.72 -9.72
N VAL A 14 14.24 -3.90 -9.59
CA VAL A 14 13.13 -3.83 -10.52
C VAL A 14 12.93 -2.37 -10.93
N THR A 15 12.90 -2.14 -12.24
CA THR A 15 12.59 -0.83 -12.82
C THR A 15 11.14 -0.81 -13.26
N TYR A 16 10.44 0.30 -13.02
CA TYR A 16 9.05 0.49 -13.41
C TYR A 16 8.72 1.99 -13.52
N GLN A 17 7.54 2.28 -14.07
CA GLN A 17 6.92 3.60 -14.04
C GLN A 17 5.59 3.53 -13.31
N HIS A 18 5.13 4.66 -12.79
CA HIS A 18 3.82 4.74 -12.15
C HIS A 18 2.76 5.26 -13.11
N ASN A 19 1.65 4.54 -13.19
CA ASN A 19 0.40 5.03 -13.75
C ASN A 19 -0.49 5.52 -12.59
N LYS A 20 -0.50 6.84 -12.36
CA LYS A 20 -1.31 7.50 -11.32
C LYS A 20 -2.52 8.14 -11.99
N ILE A 21 -3.73 7.71 -11.62
CA ILE A 21 -4.98 8.31 -12.11
C ILE A 21 -5.65 9.03 -10.95
N LEU A 22 -5.84 10.33 -11.09
CA LEU A 22 -6.54 11.16 -10.11
C LEU A 22 -8.01 11.25 -10.51
N ARG A 23 -8.91 10.75 -9.65
CA ARG A 23 -10.35 10.81 -9.86
C ARG A 23 -11.00 11.58 -8.72
N PHE A 24 -11.78 12.59 -9.08
CA PHE A 24 -12.58 13.33 -8.11
C PHE A 24 -13.72 12.45 -7.57
N VAL A 25 -13.92 12.43 -6.26
CA VAL A 25 -14.98 11.67 -5.58
C VAL A 25 -15.91 12.67 -4.88
N PRO A 26 -17.07 13.01 -5.50
CA PRO A 26 -17.99 14.02 -4.97
C PRO A 26 -18.47 13.72 -3.55
N GLU A 27 -18.69 12.44 -3.22
CA GLU A 27 -19.26 12.00 -1.95
C GLU A 27 -18.32 12.20 -0.76
N MET A 28 -17.01 12.31 -1.04
CA MET A 28 -15.96 12.58 -0.04
C MET A 28 -15.43 14.01 -0.14
N SER A 29 -16.10 14.87 -0.92
CA SER A 29 -15.64 16.22 -1.22
C SER A 29 -16.72 17.26 -0.92
N VAL A 30 -16.31 18.50 -0.64
CA VAL A 30 -17.27 19.61 -0.45
C VAL A 30 -17.80 20.09 -1.80
N ASP A 31 -16.95 20.71 -2.61
CA ASP A 31 -17.25 21.08 -3.99
C ASP A 31 -15.95 21.41 -4.73
N LYS A 32 -15.80 20.90 -5.96
CA LYS A 32 -14.65 21.21 -6.83
C LYS A 32 -14.76 22.60 -7.48
N ASN A 33 -15.97 23.12 -7.64
CA ASN A 33 -16.25 24.42 -8.24
C ASN A 33 -16.29 25.57 -7.22
N GLN A 34 -16.02 25.26 -5.94
CA GLN A 34 -15.94 26.25 -4.87
C GLN A 34 -15.00 27.39 -5.30
N LYS A 35 -15.52 28.61 -5.32
CA LYS A 35 -14.73 29.80 -5.64
C LYS A 35 -13.83 30.14 -4.45
N LEU A 36 -12.56 30.31 -4.74
CA LEU A 36 -11.49 30.62 -3.80
C LEU A 36 -10.83 31.95 -4.18
N VAL A 37 -10.34 32.66 -3.17
CA VAL A 37 -9.45 33.81 -3.35
C VAL A 37 -8.08 33.38 -2.88
N VAL A 38 -7.13 33.28 -3.82
CA VAL A 38 -5.80 32.72 -3.55
C VAL A 38 -4.72 33.70 -3.99
N PRO A 39 -3.51 33.62 -3.41
CA PRO A 39 -2.38 34.40 -3.88
C PRO A 39 -2.11 34.12 -5.36
N ASN A 40 -1.80 35.17 -6.12
CA ASN A 40 -1.36 35.05 -7.50
C ASN A 40 0.06 34.51 -7.52
N ILE A 41 0.20 33.18 -7.43
CA ILE A 41 1.49 32.48 -7.30
C ILE A 41 2.47 32.87 -8.40
N PRO A 42 2.11 32.88 -9.71
CA PRO A 42 3.02 33.31 -10.77
C PRO A 42 3.51 34.75 -10.60
N LEU A 43 2.60 35.70 -10.33
CA LEU A 43 2.93 37.11 -10.16
C LEU A 43 3.87 37.32 -8.96
N LEU A 44 3.49 36.78 -7.79
CA LEU A 44 4.25 36.93 -6.56
C LEU A 44 5.63 36.23 -6.63
N THR A 45 5.73 35.13 -7.37
CA THR A 45 7.01 34.46 -7.67
C THR A 45 7.93 35.37 -8.46
N VAL A 46 7.43 35.93 -9.57
CA VAL A 46 8.22 36.81 -10.44
C VAL A 46 8.63 38.09 -9.72
N THR A 47 7.74 38.70 -8.93
CA THR A 47 8.08 39.91 -8.18
C THR A 47 9.07 39.66 -7.05
N SER A 48 9.07 38.47 -6.45
CA SER A 48 10.06 38.09 -5.42
C SER A 48 11.47 37.91 -5.98
N PHE A 49 11.64 37.69 -7.29
CA PHE A 49 12.96 37.64 -7.94
C PHE A 49 13.55 39.01 -8.30
N SER A 50 12.76 40.09 -8.23
CA SER A 50 13.19 41.47 -8.53
C SER A 50 14.52 41.91 -7.87
N PRO A 51 14.86 41.50 -6.63
CA PRO A 51 16.12 41.90 -6.01
C PRO A 51 17.38 41.32 -6.68
N ASN A 52 17.27 40.19 -7.41
CA ASN A 52 18.41 39.33 -7.76
C ASN A 52 18.81 39.32 -9.25
N LEU A 53 17.95 39.72 -10.19
CA LEU A 53 18.30 39.88 -11.61
C LEU A 53 18.45 41.36 -11.92
N ALA A 54 19.58 41.78 -12.54
CA ALA A 54 19.87 43.13 -13.04
C ALA A 54 18.67 44.10 -12.97
N SER A 55 18.47 44.68 -11.77
CA SER A 55 17.14 45.05 -11.27
C SER A 55 16.36 45.96 -12.18
N TRP A 56 17.02 46.78 -13.00
CA TRP A 56 16.32 47.71 -13.87
C TRP A 56 15.65 47.04 -15.09
N VAL A 57 16.33 46.13 -15.80
CA VAL A 57 15.76 45.52 -17.03
C VAL A 57 14.65 44.53 -16.68
N PHE A 58 14.86 43.72 -15.64
CA PHE A 58 13.85 42.78 -15.16
C PHE A 58 12.63 43.52 -14.63
N ASN A 59 12.81 44.59 -13.83
CA ASN A 59 11.69 45.40 -13.37
C ASN A 59 10.97 46.13 -14.49
N LEU A 60 11.67 46.56 -15.54
CA LEU A 60 11.04 47.19 -16.72
C LEU A 60 10.20 46.17 -17.51
N LEU A 61 10.67 44.93 -17.67
CA LEU A 61 9.91 43.85 -18.30
C LEU A 61 8.68 43.45 -17.48
N VAL A 62 8.86 43.22 -16.18
CA VAL A 62 7.75 42.85 -15.27
C VAL A 62 6.75 43.99 -15.15
N SER A 63 7.20 45.24 -15.05
CA SER A 63 6.32 46.42 -15.03
C SER A 63 5.62 46.61 -16.37
N GLY A 64 6.30 46.42 -17.50
CA GLY A 64 5.70 46.50 -18.84
C GLY A 64 4.62 45.45 -19.05
N LEU A 65 4.87 44.20 -18.64
CA LEU A 65 3.88 43.13 -18.65
C LEU A 65 2.72 43.47 -17.70
N ALA A 66 3.00 43.86 -16.46
CA ALA A 66 1.96 44.16 -15.49
C ALA A 66 1.16 45.44 -15.83
N ILE A 67 1.71 46.39 -16.59
CA ILE A 67 0.98 47.53 -17.17
C ILE A 67 0.10 47.07 -18.33
N THR A 68 0.62 46.21 -19.22
CA THR A 68 -0.15 45.63 -20.34
C THR A 68 -1.28 44.73 -19.85
N TYR A 69 -1.10 44.10 -18.68
CA TYR A 69 -2.04 43.19 -18.03
C TYR A 69 -2.60 43.75 -16.72
N ARG A 70 -2.77 45.08 -16.62
CA ARG A 70 -3.12 45.77 -15.37
C ARG A 70 -4.35 45.21 -14.66
N ASP A 71 -5.36 44.77 -15.39
CA ASP A 71 -6.59 44.22 -14.78
C ASP A 71 -6.37 42.86 -14.09
N ARG A 72 -5.35 42.10 -14.51
CA ARG A 72 -5.02 40.75 -13.99
C ARG A 72 -3.80 40.74 -13.06
N ALA A 73 -2.99 41.79 -13.05
CA ALA A 73 -1.80 41.91 -12.21
C ALA A 73 -2.15 42.23 -10.73
N LYS A 74 -3.10 41.52 -10.14
CA LYS A 74 -3.49 41.68 -8.73
C LYS A 74 -2.77 40.65 -7.85
N PRO A 75 -2.41 40.99 -6.59
CA PRO A 75 -1.76 40.05 -5.66
C PRO A 75 -2.60 38.79 -5.36
N PHE A 76 -3.92 38.89 -5.51
CA PHE A 76 -4.88 37.81 -5.32
C PHE A 76 -5.71 37.61 -6.58
N VAL A 77 -6.05 36.35 -6.86
CA VAL A 77 -6.87 35.92 -7.99
C VAL A 77 -8.05 35.09 -7.49
N HIS A 78 -9.15 35.15 -8.24
CA HIS A 78 -10.32 34.32 -8.02
C HIS A 78 -10.23 33.10 -8.93
N VAL A 79 -10.21 31.91 -8.35
CA VAL A 79 -10.15 30.62 -9.08
C VAL A 79 -11.07 29.61 -8.40
N THR A 80 -11.46 28.56 -9.09
CA THR A 80 -12.12 27.41 -8.45
C THR A 80 -11.08 26.47 -7.80
N ALA A 81 -11.53 25.57 -6.92
CA ALA A 81 -10.66 24.55 -6.35
C ALA A 81 -10.07 23.63 -7.45
N GLU A 82 -10.87 23.26 -8.46
CA GLU A 82 -10.40 22.49 -9.62
C GLU A 82 -9.35 23.25 -10.43
N GLU A 83 -9.54 24.54 -10.70
CA GLU A 83 -8.57 25.38 -11.41
C GLU A 83 -7.24 25.51 -10.66
N LEU A 84 -7.28 25.75 -9.34
CA LEU A 84 -6.07 25.86 -8.53
C LEU A 84 -5.23 24.58 -8.54
N VAL A 85 -5.89 23.42 -8.43
CA VAL A 85 -5.22 22.12 -8.32
C VAL A 85 -4.79 21.61 -9.70
N PHE A 86 -5.68 21.65 -10.69
CA PHE A 86 -5.51 20.97 -11.97
C PHE A 86 -5.24 21.88 -13.16
N GLY A 87 -5.26 23.19 -13.01
CA GLY A 87 -4.81 24.09 -14.06
C GLY A 87 -5.74 25.26 -14.34
N TYR A 88 -5.15 26.44 -14.49
CA TYR A 88 -5.76 27.58 -15.17
C TYR A 88 -4.73 28.28 -16.05
N ASN A 89 -5.22 29.03 -17.05
CA ASN A 89 -4.36 29.78 -17.96
C ASN A 89 -3.86 31.05 -17.29
N ASP A 90 -2.56 31.12 -17.04
CA ASP A 90 -1.89 32.32 -16.57
C ASP A 90 -0.92 32.87 -17.64
N PRO A 91 -1.00 34.16 -18.00
CA PRO A 91 -0.11 34.76 -19.00
C PRO A 91 1.37 34.70 -18.64
N LEU A 92 1.74 34.85 -17.36
CA LEU A 92 3.13 34.82 -16.92
C LEU A 92 3.70 33.41 -17.02
N VAL A 93 2.91 32.40 -16.68
CA VAL A 93 3.30 30.99 -16.85
C VAL A 93 3.45 30.63 -18.32
N THR A 94 2.51 31.07 -19.16
CA THR A 94 2.58 30.87 -20.62
C THR A 94 3.85 31.49 -21.20
N LEU A 95 4.20 32.71 -20.74
CA LEU A 95 5.41 33.40 -21.15
C LEU A 95 6.67 32.65 -20.68
N ALA A 96 6.70 32.23 -19.41
CA ALA A 96 7.81 31.46 -18.85
C ALA A 96 8.02 30.14 -19.62
N HIS A 97 6.94 29.44 -19.99
CA HIS A 97 7.01 28.22 -20.79
C HIS A 97 7.71 28.42 -22.14
N TYR A 98 7.49 29.58 -22.78
CA TYR A 98 8.09 29.91 -24.08
C TYR A 98 9.58 30.29 -23.97
N PHE A 99 9.96 31.02 -22.91
CA PHE A 99 11.33 31.52 -22.75
C PHE A 99 12.29 30.57 -22.02
N TYR A 100 11.79 29.65 -21.18
CA TYR A 100 12.65 28.73 -20.46
C TYR A 100 13.16 27.58 -21.37
N PRO A 101 14.41 27.13 -21.18
CA PRO A 101 14.94 25.97 -21.90
C PRO A 101 14.11 24.70 -21.67
N LYS A 102 14.07 23.80 -22.66
CA LYS A 102 13.23 22.58 -22.64
C LYS A 102 13.34 21.75 -21.34
N GLY A 103 14.51 21.68 -20.71
CA GLY A 103 14.72 20.91 -19.47
C GLY A 103 14.39 21.64 -18.17
N LYS A 104 14.07 22.95 -18.21
CA LYS A 104 13.74 23.77 -17.03
C LYS A 104 12.44 24.56 -17.20
N ARG A 105 11.70 24.35 -18.28
CA ARG A 105 10.46 25.07 -18.54
C ARG A 105 9.33 24.55 -17.64
N PRO A 106 8.53 25.45 -17.04
CA PRO A 106 7.32 25.05 -16.34
C PRO A 106 6.28 24.52 -17.34
N ASN A 107 5.15 24.00 -16.84
CA ASN A 107 4.01 23.67 -17.68
C ASN A 107 3.42 24.93 -18.36
N SER A 108 2.61 24.75 -19.40
CA SER A 108 1.95 25.87 -20.09
C SER A 108 0.83 26.53 -19.28
N GLN A 109 0.36 25.87 -18.24
CA GLN A 109 -0.70 26.32 -17.34
C GLN A 109 -0.19 26.37 -15.90
N MET A 110 -0.85 27.19 -15.08
CA MET A 110 -0.60 27.25 -13.64
C MET A 110 -1.50 26.22 -12.94
N GLY A 111 -0.92 25.34 -12.13
CA GLY A 111 -1.67 24.39 -11.31
C GLY A 111 -0.72 23.59 -10.42
N LEU A 112 -1.21 23.18 -9.25
CA LEU A 112 -0.36 22.60 -8.22
C LEU A 112 -0.07 21.10 -8.45
N LEU A 113 -1.00 20.36 -9.06
CA LEU A 113 -0.87 18.93 -9.35
C LEU A 113 -0.95 18.62 -10.85
N LEU A 114 -0.42 19.52 -11.69
CA LEU A 114 -0.33 19.32 -13.14
C LEU A 114 0.55 18.12 -13.51
N ALA A 115 0.23 17.49 -14.64
CA ALA A 115 0.97 16.35 -15.20
C ALA A 115 1.10 15.14 -14.24
N ARG A 116 0.16 14.99 -13.31
CA ARG A 116 0.09 13.86 -12.36
C ARG A 116 -0.92 12.77 -12.74
N ASN A 117 -1.54 12.91 -13.91
CA ASN A 117 -2.56 12.00 -14.40
C ASN A 117 -2.03 11.16 -15.57
N GLY A 118 -2.14 9.84 -15.46
CA GLY A 118 -1.65 8.86 -16.42
C GLY A 118 -0.29 8.28 -16.02
N THR A 119 0.45 7.80 -17.03
CA THR A 119 1.79 7.27 -16.85
C THR A 119 2.77 8.42 -16.66
N LEU A 120 3.47 8.43 -15.54
CA LEU A 120 4.49 9.41 -15.24
C LEU A 120 5.76 9.14 -16.05
N ASP A 121 6.41 10.19 -16.53
CA ASP A 121 7.69 10.11 -17.25
C ASP A 121 8.84 9.57 -16.37
N GLU A 122 8.67 9.65 -15.04
CA GLU A 122 9.65 9.20 -14.08
C GLU A 122 9.80 7.68 -14.09
N VAL A 123 11.06 7.23 -14.18
CA VAL A 123 11.44 5.82 -14.16
C VAL A 123 12.14 5.52 -12.86
N SER A 124 11.53 4.68 -12.03
CA SER A 124 12.01 4.34 -10.69
C SER A 124 12.58 2.93 -10.69
N THR A 125 13.77 2.77 -10.12
CA THR A 125 14.43 1.48 -9.91
C THR A 125 14.51 1.21 -8.42
N MET A 126 13.97 0.08 -7.98
CA MET A 126 13.77 -0.28 -6.58
C MET A 126 14.41 -1.63 -6.27
N TYR A 127 14.95 -1.79 -5.07
CA TYR A 127 15.46 -3.07 -4.58
C TYR A 127 14.33 -4.06 -4.26
N THR A 128 14.45 -5.28 -4.77
CA THR A 128 13.45 -6.36 -4.60
C THR A 128 13.55 -7.04 -3.23
N GLY A 129 14.68 -6.88 -2.53
CA GLY A 129 14.95 -7.55 -1.25
C GLY A 129 15.38 -9.01 -1.39
N GLN A 130 15.63 -9.50 -2.61
CA GLN A 130 16.00 -10.90 -2.88
C GLN A 130 17.26 -11.35 -2.11
N ASN A 131 18.32 -10.53 -2.15
CA ASN A 131 19.56 -10.83 -1.43
C ASN A 131 19.61 -10.25 -0.01
N GLN A 132 19.02 -9.05 0.21
CA GLN A 132 19.08 -8.36 1.50
C GLN A 132 17.79 -7.59 1.80
N MET A 133 17.16 -7.87 2.94
CA MET A 133 15.88 -7.27 3.35
C MET A 133 16.01 -5.87 3.96
N ASP A 134 17.22 -5.40 4.26
CA ASP A 134 17.51 -4.04 4.76
C ASP A 134 17.28 -2.95 3.71
N ARG A 135 17.36 -3.32 2.42
CA ARG A 135 17.10 -2.43 1.27
C ARG A 135 15.74 -2.67 0.62
N PHE A 136 14.94 -3.62 1.11
CA PHE A 136 13.66 -3.98 0.51
C PHE A 136 12.74 -2.75 0.37
N GLY A 137 12.26 -2.51 -0.85
CA GLY A 137 11.36 -1.39 -1.14
C GLY A 137 12.03 -0.02 -1.25
N TYR A 138 13.35 0.09 -1.03
CA TYR A 138 14.08 1.33 -1.24
C TYR A 138 14.46 1.52 -2.70
N MET A 139 14.51 2.78 -3.12
CA MET A 139 14.97 3.14 -4.45
C MET A 139 16.49 3.04 -4.56
N ASP A 140 16.94 2.47 -5.67
CA ASP A 140 18.32 2.48 -6.13
C ASP A 140 18.57 3.69 -7.03
N LYS A 141 17.68 3.93 -7.99
CA LYS A 141 17.81 5.01 -8.98
C LYS A 141 16.48 5.62 -9.37
N ILE A 142 16.51 6.91 -9.69
CA ILE A 142 15.41 7.64 -10.33
C ILE A 142 15.94 8.27 -11.61
N ASN A 143 15.31 7.98 -12.75
CA ASN A 143 15.73 8.46 -14.08
C ASN A 143 17.21 8.15 -14.38
N GLY A 144 17.71 7.02 -13.88
CA GLY A 144 19.10 6.58 -14.03
C GLY A 144 20.10 7.21 -13.06
N LEU A 145 19.69 8.16 -12.22
CA LEU A 145 20.53 8.79 -11.19
C LEU A 145 20.40 8.07 -9.85
N ASP A 146 21.52 7.91 -9.15
CA ASP A 146 21.64 7.33 -7.80
C ASP A 146 21.58 8.38 -6.67
N HIS A 147 21.27 9.62 -7.02
CA HIS A 147 21.16 10.76 -6.12
C HIS A 147 20.12 11.76 -6.64
N LEU A 148 19.60 12.60 -5.76
CA LEU A 148 18.72 13.70 -6.13
C LEU A 148 19.54 14.82 -6.78
N PRO A 149 19.23 15.24 -8.02
CA PRO A 149 20.00 16.25 -8.73
C PRO A 149 19.84 17.67 -8.17
N HIS A 150 18.89 17.87 -7.25
CA HIS A 150 18.52 19.17 -6.69
C HIS A 150 19.46 19.63 -5.56
N TRP A 151 20.14 18.67 -4.90
CA TRP A 151 21.03 18.92 -3.78
C TRP A 151 22.45 18.50 -4.13
N LYS A 152 23.46 19.26 -3.68
CA LYS A 152 24.85 19.03 -4.08
C LYS A 152 25.49 17.85 -3.36
N ASP A 153 25.35 17.82 -2.03
CA ASP A 153 26.11 16.95 -1.16
C ASP A 153 25.21 16.03 -0.32
N ARG A 154 25.77 14.91 0.14
CA ARG A 154 25.14 14.04 1.15
C ARG A 154 25.11 14.75 2.51
N PRO A 155 24.10 14.50 3.36
CA PRO A 155 23.00 13.55 3.19
C PRO A 155 21.83 14.07 2.32
N CYS A 156 21.81 15.33 1.94
CA CYS A 156 20.65 15.96 1.29
C CYS A 156 20.31 15.41 -0.09
N ASN A 157 21.30 14.92 -0.83
CA ASN A 157 21.10 14.35 -2.17
C ASN A 157 20.85 12.84 -2.17
N ASP A 158 20.68 12.19 -1.01
CA ASP A 158 20.39 10.76 -0.95
C ASP A 158 18.98 10.47 -1.50
N ILE A 159 18.79 9.28 -2.07
CA ILE A 159 17.52 8.80 -2.62
C ILE A 159 17.11 7.43 -2.08
N ARG A 160 17.91 6.86 -1.17
CA ARG A 160 17.64 5.56 -0.52
C ARG A 160 16.46 5.66 0.44
N ALA A 161 15.26 5.60 -0.14
CA ALA A 161 13.99 5.71 0.55
C ALA A 161 12.94 4.86 -0.16
N SER A 162 11.89 4.52 0.59
CA SER A 162 10.69 3.89 0.06
C SER A 162 9.83 4.92 -0.67
N GLU A 163 9.14 4.48 -1.71
CA GLU A 163 8.05 5.22 -2.33
C GLU A 163 6.74 5.17 -1.50
N GLY A 164 6.78 4.59 -0.30
CA GLY A 164 5.68 4.55 0.65
C GLY A 164 4.87 3.26 0.64
N SER A 165 5.05 2.38 -0.35
CA SER A 165 4.33 1.09 -0.45
C SER A 165 4.99 -0.05 0.33
N PHE A 166 6.32 -0.08 0.39
CA PHE A 166 7.09 -1.17 0.98
C PHE A 166 8.28 -0.64 1.74
N PHE A 167 8.49 -1.13 2.95
CA PHE A 167 9.59 -0.74 3.82
C PHE A 167 10.39 -1.97 4.25
N PRO A 168 11.68 -1.83 4.56
CA PRO A 168 12.47 -2.89 5.16
C PRO A 168 11.80 -3.41 6.45
N PRO A 169 11.52 -4.72 6.59
CA PRO A 169 10.78 -5.23 7.73
C PRO A 169 11.56 -5.09 9.05
N ARG A 170 11.06 -4.26 9.97
CA ARG A 170 11.72 -4.00 11.27
C ARG A 170 11.99 -5.27 12.09
N SER A 171 11.14 -6.28 11.99
CA SER A 171 11.36 -7.53 12.73
C SER A 171 12.63 -8.27 12.29
N LEU A 172 13.11 -8.07 11.07
CA LEU A 172 14.39 -8.58 10.56
C LEU A 172 15.51 -7.55 10.75
N THR A 173 15.30 -6.31 10.27
CA THR A 173 16.37 -5.29 10.19
C THR A 173 16.71 -4.65 11.54
N LYS A 174 15.78 -4.70 12.50
CA LYS A 174 15.86 -4.01 13.80
C LYS A 174 16.07 -2.49 13.71
N SER A 175 15.90 -1.90 12.52
CA SER A 175 16.01 -0.45 12.34
C SER A 175 14.74 0.25 12.84
N ASP A 176 14.95 1.31 13.63
CA ASP A 176 13.88 2.19 14.11
C ASP A 176 13.59 3.36 13.16
N ILE A 177 14.41 3.54 12.12
CA ILE A 177 14.24 4.60 11.13
C ILE A 177 14.06 3.97 9.75
N VAL A 178 13.01 4.42 9.08
CA VAL A 178 12.77 4.16 7.66
C VAL A 178 12.62 5.48 6.92
N HIS A 179 12.91 5.51 5.62
CA HIS A 179 12.80 6.73 4.83
C HIS A 179 11.69 6.59 3.80
N VAL A 180 10.94 7.65 3.59
CA VAL A 180 9.96 7.76 2.51
C VAL A 180 10.35 8.90 1.57
N TYR A 181 10.09 8.75 0.28
CA TYR A 181 10.30 9.78 -0.73
C TYR A 181 9.10 9.84 -1.64
N ASP A 182 8.64 11.06 -1.87
CA ASP A 182 7.82 11.41 -3.03
C ASP A 182 8.51 12.59 -3.72
N LYS A 183 8.32 12.68 -5.04
CA LYS A 183 8.82 13.78 -5.86
C LYS A 183 8.45 15.16 -5.29
N ASP A 184 7.26 15.31 -4.72
CA ASP A 184 6.78 16.58 -4.15
C ASP A 184 7.53 16.98 -2.88
N LEU A 185 8.05 16.02 -2.12
CA LEU A 185 8.83 16.31 -0.91
C LEU A 185 10.22 16.86 -1.25
N CYS A 186 10.71 16.71 -2.49
CA CYS A 186 12.02 17.20 -2.95
C CYS A 186 13.24 16.65 -2.17
N ARG A 187 13.03 15.77 -1.18
CA ARG A 187 14.06 15.08 -0.39
C ARG A 187 13.47 13.84 0.27
N ILE A 188 14.32 12.99 0.83
CA ILE A 188 13.87 11.87 1.66
C ILE A 188 13.36 12.37 3.01
N LEU A 189 12.27 11.78 3.51
CA LEU A 189 11.66 12.06 4.79
C LEU A 189 11.92 10.90 5.75
N PRO A 190 12.68 11.11 6.85
CA PRO A 190 12.87 10.08 7.86
C PRO A 190 11.60 9.88 8.68
N LEU A 191 11.25 8.63 8.95
CA LEU A 191 10.14 8.21 9.79
C LEU A 191 10.71 7.35 10.93
N GLN A 192 10.51 7.79 12.17
CA GLN A 192 11.03 7.13 13.36
C GLN A 192 9.93 6.35 14.07
N TYR A 193 10.23 5.09 14.41
CA TYR A 193 9.37 4.23 15.22
C TYR A 193 9.07 4.88 16.58
N ARG A 194 7.80 4.81 17.00
CA ARG A 194 7.29 5.36 18.26
C ARG A 194 6.85 4.25 19.19
N GLU A 195 5.85 3.48 18.76
CA GLU A 195 5.21 2.47 19.57
C GLU A 195 4.50 1.42 18.71
N ASP A 196 4.13 0.30 19.34
CA ASP A 196 3.31 -0.73 18.73
C ASP A 196 1.82 -0.34 18.86
N VAL A 197 1.10 -0.40 17.76
CA VAL A 197 -0.34 -0.12 17.67
C VAL A 197 -1.08 -1.28 17.02
N TYR A 198 -2.40 -1.30 17.15
CA TYR A 198 -3.25 -2.27 16.47
C TYR A 198 -4.22 -1.54 15.54
N LYS A 199 -4.25 -1.97 14.27
CA LYS A 199 -5.22 -1.52 13.27
C LYS A 199 -5.95 -2.75 12.75
N ASP A 200 -7.27 -2.76 12.90
CA ASP A 200 -8.16 -3.83 12.43
C ASP A 200 -7.68 -5.24 12.81
N GLY A 201 -7.24 -5.41 14.07
CA GLY A 201 -6.75 -6.68 14.61
C GLY A 201 -5.34 -7.10 14.16
N ILE A 202 -4.64 -6.26 13.39
CA ILE A 202 -3.26 -6.49 12.95
C ILE A 202 -2.32 -5.58 13.74
N LYS A 203 -1.24 -6.16 14.28
CA LYS A 203 -0.18 -5.41 14.96
C LYS A 203 0.66 -4.63 13.93
N ALA A 204 0.84 -3.34 14.16
CA ALA A 204 1.69 -2.44 13.38
C ALA A 204 2.60 -1.59 14.29
N GLY A 205 3.70 -1.10 13.75
CA GLY A 205 4.48 -0.05 14.40
C GLY A 205 4.03 1.33 13.91
N LEU A 206 3.85 2.28 14.83
CA LEU A 206 3.61 3.68 14.51
C LEU A 206 4.95 4.38 14.23
N TYR A 207 5.05 5.05 13.09
CA TYR A 207 6.20 5.83 12.68
C TYR A 207 5.80 7.26 12.41
N THR A 208 6.56 8.23 12.92
CA THR A 208 6.35 9.67 12.65
C THR A 208 7.68 10.37 12.36
N PRO A 209 7.69 11.47 11.59
CA PRO A 209 8.90 12.26 11.39
C PRO A 209 9.49 12.71 12.74
N PRO A 210 10.81 12.61 12.94
CA PRO A 210 11.46 13.18 14.12
C PRO A 210 11.43 14.72 14.06
N PRO A 211 11.41 15.43 15.21
CA PRO A 211 11.44 16.90 15.25
C PRO A 211 12.65 17.51 14.51
N SER A 212 13.75 16.77 14.41
CA SER A 212 14.96 17.16 13.68
C SER A 212 14.76 17.30 12.16
N THR A 213 13.65 16.79 11.61
CA THR A 213 13.37 16.76 10.17
C THR A 213 13.35 18.15 9.56
N PHE A 214 12.52 19.06 10.08
CA PHE A 214 12.41 20.45 9.60
C PHE A 214 13.09 21.43 10.55
N GLU A 215 14.10 20.95 11.28
CA GLU A 215 14.87 21.77 12.20
C GLU A 215 15.86 22.68 11.45
N SER A 216 16.16 23.82 12.05
CA SER A 216 17.20 24.76 11.60
C SER A 216 18.56 24.06 11.47
N ALA A 217 19.38 24.52 10.53
CA ALA A 217 20.73 23.96 10.32
C ALA A 217 21.68 24.21 11.50
N ASP A 218 21.38 25.21 12.34
CA ASP A 218 22.15 25.52 13.54
C ASP A 218 21.98 24.45 14.63
N VAL A 219 20.78 23.87 14.73
CA VAL A 219 20.45 22.80 15.69
C VAL A 219 20.67 21.41 15.08
N ASN A 220 20.33 21.22 13.79
CA ASN A 220 20.58 20.00 13.06
C ASN A 220 21.50 20.26 11.83
N PRO A 221 22.82 20.07 11.96
CA PRO A 221 23.79 20.33 10.89
C PRO A 221 23.54 19.55 9.59
N ASP A 222 22.88 18.39 9.64
CA ASP A 222 22.54 17.59 8.46
C ASP A 222 21.60 18.35 7.51
N ASN A 223 20.81 19.30 8.03
CA ASN A 223 19.92 20.12 7.21
C ASN A 223 20.64 21.27 6.49
N LYS A 224 21.94 21.51 6.76
CA LYS A 224 22.70 22.63 6.19
C LYS A 224 22.78 22.58 4.67
N CYS A 225 22.89 21.39 4.07
CA CYS A 225 22.98 21.23 2.62
C CYS A 225 21.68 21.56 1.88
N TYR A 226 20.54 21.69 2.58
CA TYR A 226 19.29 22.18 1.99
C TYR A 226 19.25 23.70 1.81
N TYR A 227 20.24 24.43 2.35
CA TYR A 227 20.31 25.89 2.32
C TYR A 227 21.66 26.40 1.79
N PRO A 228 22.01 26.13 0.51
CA PRO A 228 23.33 26.47 -0.02
C PRO A 228 23.49 27.99 -0.22
N GLY A 229 24.06 28.67 0.77
CA GLY A 229 24.38 30.10 0.69
C GLY A 229 23.22 31.05 1.00
N GLU A 230 22.08 30.51 1.45
CA GLU A 230 20.93 31.29 1.90
C GLU A 230 20.84 31.30 3.44
N LYS A 231 20.20 32.33 3.98
CA LYS A 231 19.81 32.34 5.39
C LYS A 231 18.82 31.19 5.62
N CYS A 232 19.09 30.35 6.61
CA CYS A 232 18.18 29.27 6.96
C CYS A 232 16.78 29.83 7.26
N PRO A 233 15.71 29.22 6.71
CA PRO A 233 14.36 29.64 7.04
C PRO A 233 14.06 29.36 8.52
N PRO A 234 13.01 29.98 9.08
CA PRO A 234 12.49 29.60 10.39
C PRO A 234 12.24 28.10 10.49
N ARG A 235 12.35 27.57 11.71
CA ARG A 235 12.10 26.15 12.01
C ARG A 235 10.72 25.71 11.52
N GLY A 236 10.63 24.48 10.99
CA GLY A 236 9.38 23.90 10.48
C GLY A 236 9.15 24.11 8.99
N LEU A 237 10.12 24.70 8.29
CA LEU A 237 10.07 24.97 6.85
C LEU A 237 11.14 24.19 6.11
N GLN A 238 10.81 23.78 4.89
CA GLN A 238 11.75 23.18 3.95
C GLN A 238 11.68 23.91 2.61
N ASN A 239 12.83 24.36 2.11
CA ASN A 239 12.92 24.94 0.78
C ASN A 239 12.79 23.83 -0.29
N ILE A 240 11.83 23.98 -1.22
CA ILE A 240 11.66 23.08 -2.37
C ILE A 240 11.83 23.81 -3.72
N SER A 241 12.30 25.05 -3.70
CA SER A 241 12.56 25.85 -4.89
C SER A 241 13.40 25.12 -5.95
N PRO A 242 14.49 24.40 -5.61
CA PRO A 242 15.28 23.66 -6.59
C PRO A 242 14.51 22.58 -7.37
N CYS A 243 13.44 22.03 -6.79
CA CYS A 243 12.56 21.06 -7.45
C CYS A 243 11.40 21.71 -8.22
N GLN A 244 11.07 22.96 -7.91
CA GLN A 244 9.91 23.68 -8.45
C GLN A 244 10.32 24.82 -9.40
N TYR A 245 11.21 24.52 -10.35
CA TYR A 245 11.69 25.50 -11.35
C TYR A 245 12.26 26.80 -10.75
N ASN A 246 12.86 26.70 -9.56
CA ASN A 246 13.35 27.78 -8.70
C ASN A 246 12.28 28.70 -8.10
N ALA A 247 10.97 28.43 -8.30
CA ALA A 247 9.91 29.19 -7.64
C ALA A 247 10.08 29.13 -6.11
N PRO A 248 9.87 30.24 -5.37
CA PRO A 248 10.18 30.36 -3.94
C PRO A 248 9.14 29.65 -3.06
N VAL A 249 9.04 28.32 -3.20
CA VAL A 249 8.05 27.47 -2.55
C VAL A 249 8.70 26.73 -1.38
N TYR A 250 8.00 26.70 -0.25
CA TYR A 250 8.41 26.04 0.98
C TYR A 250 7.35 25.05 1.44
N LEU A 251 7.78 23.88 1.92
CA LEU A 251 6.92 22.92 2.60
C LEU A 251 6.95 23.14 4.11
N SER A 252 5.81 22.86 4.76
CA SER A 252 5.68 22.73 6.21
C SER A 252 4.68 21.64 6.53
N PHE A 253 4.50 21.30 7.81
CA PHE A 253 3.29 20.57 8.21
C PHE A 253 2.05 21.49 8.15
N PRO A 254 0.83 20.93 8.04
CA PRO A 254 -0.40 21.71 8.00
C PRO A 254 -0.57 22.65 9.19
N HIS A 255 -1.05 23.86 8.90
CA HIS A 255 -1.20 24.97 9.84
C HIS A 255 0.10 25.30 10.60
N PHE A 256 1.26 25.09 9.97
CA PHE A 256 2.57 25.26 10.60
C PHE A 256 2.72 24.44 11.90
N TYR A 257 2.16 23.23 11.93
CA TYR A 257 2.38 22.29 13.03
C TYR A 257 3.89 22.02 13.21
N ASP A 258 4.34 22.01 14.47
CA ASP A 258 5.75 21.85 14.84
C ASP A 258 6.72 22.82 14.14
N ALA A 259 6.27 24.05 13.89
CA ALA A 259 7.08 25.12 13.30
C ALA A 259 7.36 26.26 14.30
N ASP A 260 8.14 27.25 13.87
CA ASP A 260 8.38 28.47 14.64
C ASP A 260 7.07 29.27 14.81
N PRO A 261 6.69 29.70 16.04
CA PRO A 261 5.47 30.45 16.28
C PRO A 261 5.37 31.77 15.50
N SER A 262 6.50 32.35 15.08
CA SER A 262 6.53 33.57 14.26
C SER A 262 5.79 33.41 12.92
N LEU A 263 5.70 32.19 12.39
CA LEU A 263 4.97 31.89 11.14
C LEU A 263 3.45 32.00 11.29
N LEU A 264 2.93 31.94 12.53
CA LEU A 264 1.51 32.05 12.81
C LEU A 264 1.05 33.49 12.99
N LEU A 265 1.94 34.39 13.44
CA LEU A 265 1.60 35.78 13.79
C LEU A 265 0.92 36.57 12.67
N PRO A 266 1.29 36.43 11.38
CA PRO A 266 0.67 37.21 10.30
C PRO A 266 -0.72 36.71 9.88
N PHE A 267 -1.17 35.55 10.37
CA PHE A 267 -2.34 34.86 9.84
C PHE A 267 -3.39 34.56 10.90
N GLU A 268 -4.63 34.95 10.64
CA GLU A 268 -5.78 34.51 11.41
C GLU A 268 -6.33 33.19 10.87
N GLY A 269 -6.76 32.29 11.76
CA GLY A 269 -7.42 31.03 11.39
C GLY A 269 -6.52 29.78 11.37
N LEU A 270 -5.19 29.93 11.48
CA LEU A 270 -4.29 28.78 11.58
C LEU A 270 -4.33 28.17 12.98
N LYS A 271 -4.59 26.86 13.07
CA LYS A 271 -4.73 26.13 14.35
C LYS A 271 -3.95 24.81 14.31
N PRO A 272 -2.63 24.82 14.55
CA PRO A 272 -1.81 23.60 14.53
C PRO A 272 -2.34 22.56 15.53
N ASN A 273 -2.50 21.32 15.08
CA ASN A 273 -2.97 20.21 15.89
C ASN A 273 -2.24 18.92 15.53
N LYS A 274 -1.57 18.31 16.52
CA LYS A 274 -0.79 17.08 16.30
C LYS A 274 -1.62 15.97 15.64
N LYS A 275 -2.80 15.63 16.18
CA LYS A 275 -3.61 14.52 15.66
C LYS A 275 -4.06 14.72 14.20
N LYS A 276 -4.31 15.98 13.82
CA LYS A 276 -4.79 16.31 12.46
C LYS A 276 -3.68 16.59 11.47
N HIS A 277 -2.53 17.10 11.91
CA HIS A 277 -1.51 17.67 11.04
C HIS A 277 -0.17 16.94 11.10
N GLU A 278 0.01 15.98 12.01
CA GLU A 278 1.19 15.12 12.02
C GLU A 278 1.11 14.09 10.89
N THR A 279 2.22 13.94 10.16
CA THR A 279 2.45 12.84 9.22
C THR A 279 2.75 11.56 10.00
N TYR A 280 2.15 10.44 9.63
CA TYR A 280 2.43 9.16 10.29
C TYR A 280 2.21 7.97 9.35
N PHE A 281 2.83 6.85 9.70
CA PHE A 281 2.66 5.56 9.04
C PHE A 281 2.49 4.46 10.08
N MET A 282 1.56 3.54 9.85
CA MET A 282 1.37 2.32 10.62
C MET A 282 1.89 1.13 9.80
N ILE A 283 3.12 0.70 10.07
CA ILE A 283 3.83 -0.29 9.25
C ILE A 283 3.81 -1.65 9.93
N GLN A 284 3.38 -2.69 9.21
CA GLN A 284 3.40 -4.06 9.72
C GLN A 284 4.87 -4.55 9.83
N PRO A 285 5.35 -4.98 11.02
CA PRO A 285 6.78 -5.17 11.28
C PRO A 285 7.42 -6.42 10.64
N LYS A 286 6.63 -7.43 10.25
CA LYS A 286 7.08 -8.68 9.62
C LYS A 286 7.24 -8.59 8.11
N ILE A 287 6.31 -7.91 7.43
CA ILE A 287 6.29 -7.81 5.97
C ILE A 287 6.65 -6.41 5.47
N GLY A 288 6.71 -5.40 6.34
CA GLY A 288 7.11 -4.05 5.96
C GLY A 288 6.10 -3.29 5.11
N VAL A 289 4.81 -3.64 5.20
CA VAL A 289 3.73 -3.01 4.43
C VAL A 289 2.94 -2.07 5.35
N PRO A 290 2.64 -0.82 4.93
CA PRO A 290 1.76 0.05 5.69
C PRO A 290 0.32 -0.46 5.67
N LEU A 291 -0.32 -0.49 6.84
CA LEU A 291 -1.76 -0.74 6.97
C LEU A 291 -2.57 0.54 6.81
N GLU A 292 -1.98 1.64 7.25
CA GLU A 292 -2.50 2.99 7.20
C GLU A 292 -1.30 3.94 7.16
N GLY A 293 -1.40 5.06 6.46
CA GLY A 293 -0.33 6.05 6.47
C GLY A 293 -0.71 7.28 5.68
N PHE A 294 -0.35 8.44 6.21
CA PHE A 294 -0.66 9.75 5.66
C PHE A 294 0.56 10.64 5.68
N VAL A 295 0.95 11.11 4.50
CA VAL A 295 1.85 12.25 4.32
C VAL A 295 0.99 13.50 4.29
N ARG A 296 1.22 14.38 5.27
CA ARG A 296 0.50 15.65 5.41
C ARG A 296 1.48 16.79 5.24
N VAL A 297 1.28 17.58 4.21
CA VAL A 297 2.18 18.69 3.85
C VAL A 297 1.40 19.92 3.47
N GLN A 298 1.96 21.08 3.79
CA GLN A 298 1.45 22.38 3.42
C GLN A 298 2.42 23.06 2.46
N LEU A 299 1.87 23.53 1.34
CA LEU A 299 2.55 24.34 0.35
C LEU A 299 2.46 25.80 0.77
N ASN A 300 3.62 26.44 0.91
CA ASN A 300 3.74 27.84 1.26
C ASN A 300 4.54 28.58 0.19
N LEU A 301 4.14 29.80 -0.11
CA LEU A 301 4.85 30.69 -1.02
C LEU A 301 5.63 31.72 -0.19
N LYS A 302 6.96 31.74 -0.31
CA LYS A 302 7.75 32.84 0.22
C LYS A 302 7.58 34.04 -0.69
N VAL A 303 7.07 35.12 -0.13
CA VAL A 303 6.86 36.39 -0.84
C VAL A 303 7.81 37.41 -0.25
N ASP A 304 8.66 37.97 -1.10
CA ASP A 304 9.54 39.09 -0.77
C ASP A 304 8.91 40.39 -1.27
N ARG A 305 9.03 41.46 -0.48
CA ARG A 305 8.44 42.76 -0.75
C ARG A 305 9.10 43.39 -1.96
N ALA A 306 8.27 43.82 -2.92
CA ALA A 306 8.72 44.47 -4.16
C ALA A 306 8.36 45.97 -4.18
N PRO A 307 9.12 46.84 -3.47
CA PRO A 307 8.78 48.27 -3.37
C PRO A 307 8.81 49.00 -4.73
N ASN A 308 9.61 48.49 -5.67
CA ASN A 308 9.81 49.10 -7.00
C ASN A 308 8.71 48.75 -8.02
N ILE A 309 7.71 47.95 -7.63
CA ILE A 309 6.61 47.54 -8.52
C ILE A 309 5.29 48.09 -7.95
N PRO A 310 4.91 49.35 -8.25
CA PRO A 310 3.74 50.02 -7.66
C PRO A 310 2.40 49.60 -8.29
N ILE A 311 2.32 48.42 -8.91
CA ILE A 311 1.15 47.98 -9.67
C ILE A 311 0.17 47.29 -8.71
N ASN A 312 -1.10 47.70 -8.73
CA ASN A 312 -2.20 47.11 -7.95
C ASN A 312 -1.85 46.79 -6.47
N ASN A 313 -1.09 47.69 -5.82
CA ASN A 313 -0.64 47.56 -4.43
C ASN A 313 0.24 46.34 -4.13
N ILE A 314 0.91 45.74 -5.13
CA ILE A 314 1.88 44.65 -4.91
C ILE A 314 3.02 45.11 -3.99
N ASN A 315 3.47 46.37 -4.12
CA ASN A 315 4.48 46.99 -3.27
C ASN A 315 4.12 47.07 -1.76
N ASN A 316 2.84 46.90 -1.42
CA ASN A 316 2.36 46.88 -0.04
C ASN A 316 2.29 45.46 0.54
N PHE A 317 2.50 44.43 -0.28
CA PHE A 317 2.53 43.05 0.21
C PHE A 317 3.77 42.85 1.09
N PRO A 318 3.62 42.38 2.34
CA PRO A 318 4.73 42.25 3.28
C PRO A 318 5.61 41.03 2.96
N ASP A 319 6.84 41.06 3.47
CA ASP A 319 7.70 39.87 3.50
C ASP A 319 7.06 38.79 4.37
N THR A 320 6.64 37.67 3.79
CA THR A 320 5.96 36.61 4.55
C THR A 320 6.03 35.25 3.83
N ILE A 321 5.72 34.20 4.58
CA ILE A 321 5.59 32.83 4.08
C ILE A 321 4.10 32.52 4.04
N PHE A 322 3.50 32.72 2.87
CA PHE A 322 2.07 32.67 2.66
C PHE A 322 1.59 31.22 2.49
N PRO A 323 0.76 30.67 3.39
CA PRO A 323 0.23 29.32 3.22
C PRO A 323 -0.80 29.30 2.09
N VAL A 324 -0.60 28.43 1.11
CA VAL A 324 -1.48 28.32 -0.07
C VAL A 324 -2.53 27.25 0.15
N MET A 325 -2.09 26.02 0.39
CA MET A 325 -2.95 24.89 0.69
C MET A 325 -2.15 23.80 1.41
N TRP A 326 -2.84 22.88 2.06
CA TRP A 326 -2.25 21.64 2.53
C TRP A 326 -2.97 20.44 1.93
N ILE A 327 -2.25 19.34 1.80
CA ILE A 327 -2.69 18.10 1.18
C ILE A 327 -2.40 16.96 2.14
N GLU A 328 -3.30 15.99 2.17
CA GLU A 328 -3.10 14.68 2.76
C GLU A 328 -3.07 13.66 1.63
N GLU A 329 -1.94 12.96 1.49
CA GLU A 329 -1.79 11.83 0.58
C GLU A 329 -1.50 10.58 1.40
N GLY A 330 -2.23 9.50 1.12
CA GLY A 330 -2.08 8.30 1.92
C GLY A 330 -3.15 7.24 1.69
N ILE A 331 -3.09 6.21 2.52
CA ILE A 331 -4.07 5.15 2.60
C ILE A 331 -4.74 5.19 3.99
N HIS A 332 -6.05 5.34 4.00
CA HIS A 332 -6.84 5.28 5.24
C HIS A 332 -7.13 3.84 5.67
N GLU A 333 -7.42 2.98 4.69
CA GLU A 333 -7.78 1.59 4.90
C GLU A 333 -7.32 0.73 3.74
N LEU A 334 -7.06 -0.54 4.05
CA LEU A 334 -6.75 -1.55 3.04
C LEU A 334 -8.04 -2.13 2.47
N SER A 335 -8.02 -2.47 1.18
CA SER A 335 -9.12 -3.24 0.60
C SER A 335 -9.30 -4.57 1.33
N THR A 336 -10.54 -5.04 1.46
CA THR A 336 -10.87 -6.28 2.17
C THR A 336 -10.03 -7.49 1.73
N PRO A 337 -9.75 -7.71 0.42
CA PRO A 337 -8.88 -8.81 0.00
C PRO A 337 -7.46 -8.69 0.54
N ILE A 338 -6.85 -7.50 0.45
CA ILE A 338 -5.48 -7.25 0.93
C ILE A 338 -5.42 -7.43 2.45
N TRP A 339 -6.39 -6.86 3.17
CA TRP A 339 -6.49 -7.03 4.62
C TRP A 339 -6.58 -8.50 5.03
N ARG A 340 -7.42 -9.32 4.36
CA ARG A 340 -7.55 -10.75 4.64
C ARG A 340 -6.23 -11.49 4.48
N TRP A 341 -5.48 -11.22 3.40
CA TRP A 341 -4.18 -11.85 3.16
C TRP A 341 -3.15 -11.46 4.21
N ILE A 342 -3.07 -10.17 4.57
CA ILE A 342 -2.14 -9.70 5.60
C ILE A 342 -2.53 -10.30 6.97
N TYR A 343 -3.81 -10.28 7.33
CA TYR A 343 -4.31 -10.86 8.58
C TYR A 343 -4.00 -12.36 8.67
N LEU A 344 -4.26 -13.11 7.59
CA LEU A 344 -3.95 -14.54 7.50
C LEU A 344 -2.44 -14.78 7.64
N ALA A 345 -1.60 -14.03 6.93
CA ALA A 345 -0.16 -14.22 6.94
C ALA A 345 0.51 -13.81 8.26
N THR A 346 0.00 -12.78 8.93
CA THR A 346 0.70 -12.12 10.04
C THR A 346 0.12 -12.41 11.41
N THR A 347 -1.20 -12.64 11.50
CA THR A 347 -1.90 -12.90 12.76
C THR A 347 -2.26 -14.37 12.88
N VAL A 348 -2.96 -14.95 11.90
CA VAL A 348 -3.46 -16.34 11.97
C VAL A 348 -2.35 -17.36 11.71
N GLY A 349 -1.59 -17.19 10.63
CA GLY A 349 -0.58 -18.13 10.17
C GLY A 349 0.46 -18.49 11.23
N PRO A 350 1.06 -17.51 11.94
CA PRO A 350 2.04 -17.78 12.99
C PRO A 350 1.48 -18.55 14.20
N VAL A 351 0.16 -18.58 14.39
CA VAL A 351 -0.51 -19.34 15.48
C VAL A 351 -1.01 -20.69 14.95
N ALA A 352 -1.68 -20.69 13.80
CA ALA A 352 -2.27 -21.88 13.20
C ALA A 352 -1.21 -22.88 12.71
N ALA A 353 -0.13 -22.42 12.08
CA ALA A 353 0.92 -23.31 11.56
C ALA A 353 1.58 -24.16 12.66
N PRO A 354 2.09 -23.60 13.77
CA PRO A 354 2.63 -24.42 14.85
C PRO A 354 1.56 -25.27 15.53
N ALA A 355 0.34 -24.75 15.73
CA ALA A 355 -0.75 -25.53 16.32
C ALA A 355 -1.07 -26.79 15.50
N ILE A 356 -1.27 -26.65 14.19
CA ILE A 356 -1.50 -27.79 13.28
C ILE A 356 -0.31 -28.74 13.29
N THR A 357 0.91 -28.21 13.24
CA THR A 357 2.13 -29.03 13.24
C THR A 357 2.23 -29.86 14.52
N TYR A 358 2.05 -29.25 15.69
CA TYR A 358 2.08 -29.96 16.97
C TYR A 358 0.93 -30.94 17.12
N SER A 359 -0.27 -30.61 16.63
CA SER A 359 -1.39 -31.55 16.57
C SER A 359 -1.07 -32.77 15.70
N MET A 360 -0.51 -32.57 14.50
CA MET A 360 -0.12 -33.68 13.61
C MET A 360 0.97 -34.56 14.22
N ILE A 361 1.96 -33.96 14.90
CA ILE A 361 3.00 -34.70 15.62
C ILE A 361 2.39 -35.53 16.75
N LEU A 362 1.50 -34.94 17.55
CA LEU A 362 0.82 -35.64 18.65
C LEU A 362 -0.05 -36.80 18.14
N THR A 363 -0.82 -36.58 17.08
CA THR A 363 -1.63 -37.62 16.45
C THR A 363 -0.74 -38.73 15.88
N GLY A 364 0.37 -38.40 15.22
CA GLY A 364 1.34 -39.37 14.73
C GLY A 364 1.95 -40.21 15.86
N PHE A 365 2.32 -39.57 16.97
CA PHE A 365 2.85 -40.27 18.15
C PHE A 365 1.82 -41.21 18.77
N LEU A 366 0.55 -40.78 18.88
CA LEU A 366 -0.54 -41.62 19.38
C LEU A 366 -0.76 -42.85 18.49
N ILE A 367 -0.72 -42.69 17.17
CA ILE A 367 -0.84 -43.80 16.22
C ILE A 367 0.31 -44.79 16.40
N LEU A 368 1.56 -44.30 16.48
CA LEU A 368 2.73 -45.15 16.70
C LEU A 368 2.65 -45.88 18.04
N ALA A 369 2.21 -45.23 19.11
CA ALA A 369 2.00 -45.86 20.41
C ALA A 369 0.93 -46.96 20.34
N ILE A 370 -0.19 -46.72 19.64
CA ILE A 370 -1.25 -47.73 19.45
C ILE A 370 -0.73 -48.93 18.67
N VAL A 371 0.01 -48.70 17.57
CA VAL A 371 0.62 -49.77 16.78
C VAL A 371 1.61 -50.55 17.63
N PHE A 372 2.50 -49.87 18.35
CA PHE A 372 3.47 -50.51 19.25
C PHE A 372 2.77 -51.37 20.31
N ILE A 373 1.71 -50.86 20.97
CA ILE A 373 0.94 -51.62 21.95
C ILE A 373 0.28 -52.84 21.31
N LYS A 374 -0.32 -52.72 20.12
CA LYS A 374 -0.94 -53.84 19.40
C LYS A 374 0.10 -54.89 19.00
N THR A 375 1.23 -54.48 18.44
CA THR A 375 2.31 -55.39 18.03
C THR A 375 2.94 -56.07 19.23
N TYR A 376 3.21 -55.34 20.32
CA TYR A 376 3.71 -55.90 21.57
C TYR A 376 2.74 -56.94 22.14
N LYS A 377 1.44 -56.63 22.21
CA LYS A 377 0.41 -57.60 22.64
C LYS A 377 0.40 -58.85 21.74
N SER A 378 0.49 -58.68 20.42
CA SER A 378 0.52 -59.80 19.47
C SER A 378 1.77 -60.68 19.64
N LEU A 379 2.93 -60.09 19.91
CA LEU A 379 4.19 -60.83 20.15
C LEU A 379 4.15 -61.61 21.47
N VAL A 380 3.73 -60.97 22.57
CA VAL A 380 3.65 -61.61 23.90
C VAL A 380 2.59 -62.72 23.93
N ILE A 381 1.41 -62.49 23.34
CA ILE A 381 0.36 -63.53 23.24
C ILE A 381 0.79 -64.65 22.28
N GLY A 382 1.51 -64.30 21.20
CA GLY A 382 2.07 -65.29 20.26
C GLY A 382 3.12 -66.20 20.91
N GLN A 383 3.95 -65.68 21.81
CA GLN A 383 4.92 -66.47 22.57
C GLN A 383 4.23 -67.45 23.53
N HIS A 384 3.20 -67.01 24.27
CA HIS A 384 2.45 -67.91 25.15
C HIS A 384 1.70 -69.02 24.38
N ALA A 385 1.24 -68.75 23.14
CA ALA A 385 0.60 -69.77 22.32
C ALA A 385 1.59 -70.84 21.81
N ILE A 386 2.83 -70.46 21.49
CA ILE A 386 3.87 -71.41 21.05
C ILE A 386 4.35 -72.28 22.22
N GLU A 387 4.48 -71.72 23.42
CA GLU A 387 4.87 -72.45 24.64
C GLU A 387 3.82 -73.51 25.04
N ILE A 388 2.52 -73.22 24.86
CA ILE A 388 1.42 -74.18 25.11
C ILE A 388 1.40 -75.30 24.05
N VAL A 389 1.79 -75.03 22.80
CA VAL A 389 1.88 -76.05 21.74
C VAL A 389 3.07 -76.99 21.95
N GLU A 390 4.19 -76.52 22.52
CA GLU A 390 5.30 -77.39 22.91
C GLU A 390 5.02 -78.21 24.18
N LEU A 391 4.27 -77.68 25.16
CA LEU A 391 3.83 -78.45 26.34
C LEU A 391 2.66 -79.43 26.06
N GLY A 392 2.00 -79.31 24.91
CA GLY A 392 0.78 -80.07 24.56
C GLY A 392 0.98 -81.36 23.75
N ARG A 393 2.21 -81.82 23.48
CA ARG A 393 2.46 -83.09 22.77
C ARG A 393 2.54 -84.29 23.73
N PRO A 394 1.52 -85.16 23.84
CA PRO A 394 1.74 -86.51 24.32
C PRO A 394 2.37 -87.36 23.20
N ILE A 395 3.52 -87.95 23.48
CA ILE A 395 4.13 -89.00 22.67
C ILE A 395 3.19 -90.21 22.70
N ARG A 396 2.44 -90.46 21.62
CA ARG A 396 1.68 -91.70 21.44
C ARG A 396 2.25 -92.51 20.27
N ARG A 397 3.11 -93.46 20.63
CA ARG A 397 3.41 -94.66 19.83
C ARG A 397 2.10 -95.45 19.66
N SER A 398 1.65 -95.68 18.43
CA SER A 398 1.39 -97.02 17.89
C SER A 398 0.58 -96.92 16.59
N SER A 399 0.97 -97.76 15.64
CA SER A 399 0.45 -97.98 14.29
C SER A 399 -1.04 -98.34 14.27
N THR A 400 -1.78 -97.92 13.23
CA THR A 400 -2.82 -98.73 12.58
C THR A 400 -3.36 -98.07 11.30
N LEU A 401 -3.30 -98.85 10.22
CA LEU A 401 -4.19 -98.93 9.05
C LEU A 401 -5.43 -98.01 9.02
N ILE A 402 -5.63 -97.32 7.89
CA ILE A 402 -6.98 -96.92 7.43
C ILE A 402 -7.17 -97.29 5.96
N ILE A 403 -8.06 -98.26 5.78
CA ILE A 403 -8.83 -98.59 4.58
C ILE A 403 -9.98 -97.58 4.45
N SER A 404 -10.30 -97.25 3.21
CA SER A 404 -11.44 -96.50 2.65
C SER A 404 -12.81 -96.59 3.36
N GLY A 405 -13.61 -95.51 3.27
CA GLY A 405 -15.06 -95.63 3.04
C GLY A 405 -16.01 -94.64 3.75
N ALA A 406 -16.73 -93.87 2.92
CA ALA A 406 -18.14 -93.43 3.05
C ALA A 406 -18.59 -92.32 4.05
N HIS A 407 -18.78 -91.13 3.49
CA HIS A 407 -19.98 -90.25 3.47
C HIS A 407 -20.96 -90.09 4.67
N LYS A 408 -21.15 -88.81 5.06
CA LYS A 408 -22.43 -88.04 5.20
C LYS A 408 -22.08 -86.57 5.53
N ILE A 409 -22.06 -85.59 4.63
CA ILE A 409 -23.14 -84.78 3.99
C ILE A 409 -24.17 -84.17 4.96
N MET A 410 -24.10 -82.84 5.11
CA MET A 410 -25.12 -81.76 5.05
C MET A 410 -24.58 -80.55 5.85
N SER A 411 -24.65 -79.27 5.46
CA SER A 411 -25.30 -78.55 4.36
C SER A 411 -24.76 -77.11 4.32
N ASN A 412 -24.36 -76.63 3.12
CA ASN A 412 -24.47 -75.26 2.57
C ASN A 412 -23.78 -74.07 3.29
N ARG A 413 -23.17 -73.09 2.60
CA ARG A 413 -23.30 -72.68 1.19
C ARG A 413 -22.06 -71.90 0.74
N GLU A 414 -21.67 -72.13 -0.50
CA GLU A 414 -20.44 -71.72 -1.17
C GLU A 414 -20.41 -70.25 -1.61
N SER A 415 -19.18 -69.78 -1.82
CA SER A 415 -18.80 -68.64 -2.65
C SER A 415 -18.70 -69.09 -4.12
N SER A 416 -19.15 -68.27 -5.06
CA SER A 416 -18.58 -68.19 -6.41
C SER A 416 -19.17 -67.03 -7.23
N TYR A 417 -18.30 -66.53 -8.08
CA TYR A 417 -18.34 -65.36 -8.95
C TYR A 417 -19.04 -65.68 -10.28
N ILE A 418 -19.64 -64.68 -10.94
CA ILE A 418 -20.15 -64.80 -12.32
C ILE A 418 -19.72 -63.57 -13.16
N PRO A 419 -19.12 -63.76 -14.34
CA PRO A 419 -18.83 -62.70 -15.31
C PRO A 419 -19.98 -62.48 -16.32
N LEU A 420 -19.99 -61.30 -16.93
CA LEU A 420 -20.91 -60.85 -17.99
C LEU A 420 -20.66 -61.58 -19.34
N ASN A 421 -21.72 -62.07 -19.99
CA ASN A 421 -22.07 -61.65 -21.37
C ASN A 421 -23.40 -62.21 -21.91
N GLN A 422 -24.11 -61.27 -22.56
CA GLN A 422 -25.21 -61.25 -23.54
C GLN A 422 -25.67 -62.52 -24.28
N CYS A 423 -26.99 -62.69 -24.44
CA CYS A 423 -27.74 -62.64 -25.73
C CYS A 423 -29.27 -62.79 -25.45
N GLY A 424 -30.10 -61.74 -25.62
CA GLY A 424 -31.05 -61.54 -26.75
C GLY A 424 -32.51 -61.84 -26.29
N ASP A 425 -33.59 -61.10 -26.58
CA ASP A 425 -33.85 -60.02 -27.53
C ASP A 425 -35.18 -59.29 -27.14
N LYS A 426 -35.22 -57.97 -27.39
CA LYS A 426 -36.37 -57.03 -27.63
C LYS A 426 -37.39 -56.54 -26.55
N VAL A 427 -37.28 -55.22 -26.29
CA VAL A 427 -38.29 -54.11 -26.39
C VAL A 427 -39.57 -54.17 -25.54
N GLN A 428 -39.72 -53.30 -24.52
CA GLN A 428 -40.43 -51.99 -24.56
C GLN A 428 -40.71 -51.43 -23.13
N GLU A 429 -40.79 -50.10 -23.07
CA GLU A 429 -41.16 -49.15 -21.99
C GLU A 429 -42.03 -49.64 -20.82
N LEU A 430 -41.77 -49.14 -19.59
CA LEU A 430 -42.67 -48.21 -18.87
C LEU A 430 -42.20 -47.90 -17.43
N SER A 431 -42.52 -46.67 -17.05
CA SER A 431 -42.48 -46.00 -15.74
C SER A 431 -42.95 -46.83 -14.53
N TYR A 432 -42.43 -46.50 -13.35
CA TYR A 432 -43.13 -46.80 -12.09
C TYR A 432 -43.23 -45.56 -11.18
N VAL A 433 -44.43 -45.34 -10.68
CA VAL A 433 -44.89 -44.25 -9.80
C VAL A 433 -45.40 -44.86 -8.48
N ARG A 434 -45.21 -44.09 -7.40
CA ARG A 434 -45.86 -44.15 -6.06
C ARG A 434 -45.49 -45.31 -5.13
N THR A 435 -45.43 -45.11 -3.81
CA THR A 435 -46.48 -44.48 -2.98
C THR A 435 -45.95 -43.93 -1.65
N ASP A 436 -46.55 -42.83 -1.19
CA ASP A 436 -46.41 -42.17 0.12
C ASP A 436 -46.85 -43.06 1.30
N CYS A 437 -46.26 -42.86 2.49
CA CYS A 437 -47.05 -42.71 3.72
C CYS A 437 -46.25 -42.04 4.85
N SER A 438 -47.00 -41.34 5.68
CA SER A 438 -46.64 -40.28 6.61
C SER A 438 -46.34 -40.71 8.06
N LEU A 439 -45.79 -39.73 8.79
CA LEU A 439 -46.13 -39.33 10.17
C LEU A 439 -45.25 -39.81 11.36
N GLU A 440 -44.83 -38.78 12.11
CA GLU A 440 -44.58 -38.69 13.56
C GLU A 440 -43.33 -39.35 14.19
N PHE A 441 -42.36 -38.49 14.54
CA PHE A 441 -41.90 -38.44 15.94
C PHE A 441 -41.56 -36.99 16.34
N LYS A 442 -42.25 -36.50 17.36
CA LYS A 442 -42.06 -35.19 18.00
C LYS A 442 -41.00 -35.28 19.11
N ASN A 443 -40.26 -34.18 19.24
CA ASN A 443 -39.61 -33.61 20.42
C ASN A 443 -38.36 -34.32 20.99
N CYS A 444 -37.19 -33.65 20.93
CA CYS A 444 -36.77 -32.71 21.98
C CYS A 444 -35.36 -32.14 21.67
N LEU A 445 -35.25 -30.83 21.43
CA LEU A 445 -34.24 -29.91 22.02
C LEU A 445 -34.25 -28.56 21.28
N LYS A 446 -34.66 -27.53 22.02
CA LYS A 446 -34.50 -26.11 21.71
C LYS A 446 -33.03 -25.70 21.82
N THR A 447 -32.55 -24.87 20.90
CA THR A 447 -31.92 -23.55 21.19
C THR A 447 -31.71 -22.74 19.91
N ASP A 448 -32.51 -21.69 19.77
CA ASP A 448 -32.29 -20.37 19.16
C ASP A 448 -31.34 -20.21 17.97
N PHE A 449 -31.93 -20.18 16.76
CA PHE A 449 -31.30 -19.62 15.56
C PHE A 449 -31.74 -18.16 15.39
N VAL A 450 -30.79 -17.23 15.48
CA VAL A 450 -31.00 -15.83 15.12
C VAL A 450 -31.23 -15.74 13.60
N LYS A 451 -32.41 -15.31 13.20
CA LYS A 451 -32.70 -14.85 11.83
C LYS A 451 -32.11 -13.46 11.65
N SER A 452 -31.16 -13.29 10.72
CA SER A 452 -30.92 -11.99 10.10
C SER A 452 -31.72 -11.92 8.79
N THR A 453 -32.56 -10.90 8.71
CA THR A 453 -33.40 -10.56 7.56
C THR A 453 -32.53 -9.78 6.57
N PHE A 454 -32.29 -10.33 5.37
CA PHE A 454 -31.62 -9.60 4.29
C PHE A 454 -32.59 -8.62 3.62
N SER A 455 -32.11 -7.43 3.27
CA SER A 455 -32.88 -6.44 2.51
C SER A 455 -32.85 -6.75 1.01
N ASP A 456 -33.90 -6.37 0.28
CA ASP A 456 -34.06 -6.71 -1.14
C ASP A 456 -32.95 -6.16 -2.07
N VAL A 457 -32.13 -5.21 -1.58
CA VAL A 457 -30.96 -4.65 -2.29
C VAL A 457 -29.77 -5.62 -2.31
N GLU A 458 -29.65 -6.52 -1.33
CA GLU A 458 -28.58 -7.52 -1.25
C GLU A 458 -28.88 -8.78 -2.08
N ARG A 459 -30.14 -8.96 -2.51
CA ARG A 459 -30.52 -10.03 -3.44
C ARG A 459 -30.19 -9.70 -4.89
N GLU A 460 -30.26 -8.43 -5.30
CA GLU A 460 -29.96 -8.04 -6.69
C GLU A 460 -28.47 -8.02 -7.01
N SER A 461 -27.57 -7.87 -6.02
CA SER A 461 -26.12 -7.91 -6.24
C SER A 461 -25.58 -9.35 -6.42
N LEU A 462 -26.28 -10.36 -5.90
CA LEU A 462 -25.91 -11.77 -6.05
C LEU A 462 -26.36 -12.38 -7.38
N ILE A 463 -27.24 -11.71 -8.13
CA ILE A 463 -27.77 -12.20 -9.42
C ILE A 463 -26.97 -11.65 -10.63
N ARG A 464 -26.07 -10.67 -10.43
CA ARG A 464 -25.33 -10.00 -11.53
C ARG A 464 -23.83 -10.30 -11.64
N ALA A 465 -23.31 -11.28 -10.89
CA ALA A 465 -21.94 -11.74 -11.06
C ALA A 465 -21.85 -12.74 -12.23
N ASP A 466 -21.79 -12.22 -13.46
CA ASP A 466 -21.47 -13.00 -14.65
C ASP A 466 -20.01 -13.49 -14.58
N ASN A 467 -19.84 -14.81 -14.48
CA ASN A 467 -18.58 -15.53 -14.53
C ASN A 467 -18.02 -15.56 -15.96
N SER A 468 -17.33 -14.50 -16.36
CA SER A 468 -16.55 -14.44 -17.61
C SER A 468 -15.09 -14.12 -17.34
N PHE A 469 -14.38 -15.02 -16.65
CA PHE A 469 -12.92 -14.97 -16.57
C PHE A 469 -12.28 -16.34 -16.43
N ILE A 470 -12.78 -17.33 -17.18
CA ILE A 470 -12.06 -18.58 -17.47
C ILE A 470 -12.50 -19.01 -18.86
N LEU A 471 -11.69 -18.71 -19.89
CA LEU A 471 -11.57 -19.37 -21.20
C LEU A 471 -10.91 -18.40 -22.21
N SER A 472 -9.60 -18.17 -22.08
CA SER A 472 -8.81 -17.57 -23.16
C SER A 472 -7.37 -18.07 -23.17
N GLU A 473 -7.20 -19.40 -23.16
CA GLU A 473 -5.96 -20.06 -23.56
C GLU A 473 -6.34 -21.38 -24.25
N HIS A 474 -6.83 -21.28 -25.49
CA HIS A 474 -6.79 -22.35 -26.51
C HIS A 474 -7.50 -21.85 -27.78
N ARG A 475 -6.84 -20.97 -28.53
CA ARG A 475 -7.05 -20.81 -29.99
C ARG A 475 -5.98 -19.90 -30.59
N PHE A 476 -4.80 -20.46 -30.82
CA PHE A 476 -3.88 -20.01 -31.85
C PHE A 476 -3.44 -21.25 -32.63
N ASN A 477 -4.20 -21.54 -33.70
CA ASN A 477 -3.78 -22.24 -34.91
C ASN A 477 -4.99 -22.34 -35.85
N GLN A 478 -4.78 -21.96 -37.11
CA GLN A 478 -5.73 -21.86 -38.24
C GLN A 478 -6.46 -20.52 -38.37
N GLU A 479 -5.86 -19.53 -39.03
CA GLU A 479 -6.01 -19.24 -40.47
C GLU A 479 -4.88 -18.30 -40.94
#